data_AF-A0A2E7NKP1-F1
#
_entry.id   AF-A0A2E7NKP1-F1
#
_cell.length_a   1.000
_cell.length_b   1.000
_cell.length_c   1.000
_cell.angle_alpha   90.00
_cell.angle_beta   90.00
_cell.angle_gamma   90.00
#
_symmetry.space_group_name_H-M   'P 1'
#
loop_
_entity.id
_entity.type
_entity.pdbx_description
1 polymer ?
#
loop_
_entity_poly.entity_id
_entity_poly.type
_entity_poly.pdbx_seq_one_letter_code
_entity_poly.pdbx_strand_id
1 'polypeptide(L)'
;MTALAGDIVDRIESLLLDAEATTRPLELDPYRGKLFELFVTAHAAGLLVEGGEADLTADGISGHLASRWNLADVAQASVSRQEKLPTKSLGRMRMLWSFLRMWMEWGYAWDRWPEFHDN
;
A
#
# COMPACT_ATOMS: atom_id res chain seq x y z
N MET A 1 -6.06 -13.78 7.64
CA MET A 1 -6.26 -13.11 6.34
C MET A 1 -7.01 -14.05 5.41
N THR A 2 -8.14 -13.60 4.87
CA THR A 2 -8.96 -14.39 3.94
C THR A 2 -8.25 -14.57 2.58
N ALA A 3 -8.71 -15.53 1.77
CA ALA A 3 -8.12 -15.76 0.44
C ALA A 3 -8.20 -14.51 -0.47
N LEU A 4 -9.31 -13.77 -0.41
CA LEU A 4 -9.49 -12.53 -1.14
C LEU A 4 -8.52 -11.43 -0.67
N ALA A 5 -8.38 -11.26 0.65
CA ALA A 5 -7.45 -10.27 1.19
C ALA A 5 -5.99 -10.60 0.83
N GLY A 6 -5.64 -11.89 0.84
CA GLY A 6 -4.39 -12.44 0.28
C GLY A 6 -4.13 -11.94 -1.13
N ASP A 7 -5.05 -12.25 -2.04
CA ASP A 7 -4.93 -11.89 -3.45
C ASP A 7 -4.80 -10.38 -3.67
N ILE A 8 -5.58 -9.56 -2.95
CA ILE A 8 -5.51 -8.10 -3.05
C ILE A 8 -4.11 -7.60 -2.68
N VAL A 9 -3.56 -8.06 -1.55
CA VAL A 9 -2.24 -7.65 -1.09
C VAL A 9 -1.14 -8.09 -2.06
N ASP A 10 -1.23 -9.31 -2.60
CA ASP A 10 -0.25 -9.84 -3.56
C ASP A 10 -0.29 -9.05 -4.89
N ARG A 11 -1.49 -8.62 -5.33
CA ARG A 11 -1.66 -7.78 -6.51
C ARG A 11 -1.16 -6.36 -6.28
N ILE A 12 -1.40 -5.77 -5.10
CA ILE A 12 -0.82 -4.47 -4.72
C ILE A 12 0.71 -4.56 -4.73
N GLU A 13 1.29 -5.56 -4.08
CA GLU A 13 2.74 -5.79 -4.07
C GLU A 13 3.31 -5.86 -5.49
N SER A 14 2.66 -6.63 -6.37
CA SER A 14 3.07 -6.79 -7.76
C SER A 14 3.07 -5.45 -8.52
N LEU A 15 2.06 -4.60 -8.30
CA LEU A 15 1.98 -3.27 -8.92
C LEU A 15 3.08 -2.33 -8.40
N LEU A 16 3.38 -2.37 -7.10
CA LEU A 16 4.43 -1.56 -6.49
C LEU A 16 5.81 -1.95 -7.03
N LEU A 17 6.08 -3.25 -7.12
CA LEU A 17 7.35 -3.76 -7.64
C LEU A 17 7.51 -3.48 -9.14
N ASP A 18 6.44 -3.59 -9.92
CA ASP A 18 6.45 -3.26 -11.36
C ASP A 18 6.69 -1.76 -11.59
N ALA A 19 6.02 -0.89 -10.84
CA ALA A 19 6.24 0.56 -10.89
C ALA A 19 7.68 0.93 -10.50
N GLU A 20 8.22 0.31 -9.44
CA GLU A 20 9.61 0.49 -9.03
C GLU A 20 10.58 0.08 -10.14
N ALA A 21 10.40 -1.13 -10.70
CA ALA A 21 11.26 -1.69 -11.72
C ALA A 21 11.24 -0.89 -13.03
N THR A 22 10.06 -0.35 -13.38
CA THR A 22 9.89 0.49 -14.57
C THR A 22 10.17 1.97 -14.32
N THR A 23 10.53 2.35 -13.09
CA THR A 23 10.78 3.73 -12.65
C THR A 23 9.61 4.68 -12.90
N ARG A 24 8.38 4.16 -12.81
CA ARG A 24 7.14 4.91 -13.05
C ARG A 24 6.48 5.31 -11.73
N PRO A 25 5.87 6.51 -11.64
CA PRO A 25 5.11 6.92 -10.46
C PRO A 25 3.83 6.09 -10.31
N LEU A 26 3.47 5.73 -9.07
CA LEU A 26 2.21 5.03 -8.76
C LEU A 26 0.98 5.91 -9.00
N GLU A 27 1.17 7.23 -8.90
CA GLU A 27 0.15 8.25 -9.08
C GLU A 27 -0.32 8.41 -10.52
N LEU A 28 0.36 7.77 -11.47
CA LEU A 28 0.02 7.83 -12.89
C LEU A 28 -0.55 6.50 -13.38
N ASP A 29 -1.33 6.57 -14.45
CA ASP A 29 -1.83 5.37 -15.10
C ASP A 29 -0.69 4.59 -15.80
N PRO A 30 -0.75 3.25 -15.78
CA PRO A 30 -1.90 2.43 -15.38
C PRO A 30 -1.96 2.09 -13.89
N TYR A 31 -0.95 2.46 -13.08
CA TYR A 31 -0.85 2.02 -11.68
C TYR A 31 -1.94 2.63 -10.81
N ARG A 32 -2.20 3.95 -10.98
CA ARG A 32 -3.25 4.64 -10.24
C ARG A 32 -4.61 3.98 -10.42
N GLY A 33 -5.04 3.77 -11.68
CA GLY A 33 -6.30 3.09 -11.97
C GLY A 33 -6.38 1.67 -11.38
N LYS A 34 -5.34 0.86 -11.56
CA LYS A 34 -5.31 -0.53 -11.06
C LYS A 34 -5.33 -0.61 -9.53
N LEU A 35 -4.59 0.27 -8.85
CA LEU A 35 -4.61 0.37 -7.39
C LEU A 35 -5.98 0.82 -6.89
N PHE A 36 -6.62 1.75 -7.60
CA PHE A 36 -7.96 2.22 -7.26
C PHE A 36 -9.03 1.13 -7.44
N GLU A 37 -8.94 0.29 -8.47
CA GLU A 37 -9.81 -0.88 -8.63
C GLU A 37 -9.68 -1.85 -7.43
N LEU A 38 -8.45 -2.09 -6.96
CA LEU A 38 -8.19 -2.90 -5.78
C LEU A 38 -8.74 -2.25 -4.51
N PHE A 39 -8.62 -0.93 -4.37
CA PHE A 39 -9.22 -0.16 -3.27
C PHE A 39 -10.74 -0.33 -3.23
N VAL A 40 -11.44 -0.12 -4.36
CA VAL A 40 -12.90 -0.30 -4.44
C VAL A 40 -13.30 -1.73 -4.12
N THR A 41 -12.52 -2.71 -4.58
CA THR A 41 -12.77 -4.13 -4.26
C THR A 41 -12.64 -4.40 -2.76
N ALA A 42 -11.58 -3.90 -2.12
CA ALA A 42 -11.38 -4.03 -0.68
C ALA A 42 -12.48 -3.34 0.12
N HIS A 43 -12.89 -2.13 -0.29
CA HIS A 43 -13.99 -1.39 0.32
C HIS A 43 -15.31 -2.16 0.22
N ALA A 44 -15.69 -2.63 -0.98
CA ALA A 44 -16.93 -3.37 -1.20
C ALA A 44 -16.98 -4.70 -0.42
N ALA A 45 -15.82 -5.29 -0.15
CA ALA A 45 -15.69 -6.50 0.68
C ALA A 45 -15.66 -6.21 2.19
N GLY A 46 -15.72 -4.94 2.63
CA GLY A 46 -15.66 -4.55 4.04
C GLY A 46 -14.29 -4.78 4.68
N LEU A 47 -13.22 -4.76 3.90
CA LEU A 47 -11.85 -5.10 4.36
C LEU A 47 -11.04 -3.87 4.81
N LEU A 48 -11.57 -2.66 4.65
CA LEU A 48 -10.92 -1.41 5.05
C LEU A 48 -11.22 -1.01 6.50
N VAL A 49 -11.17 -1.98 7.42
CA VAL A 49 -11.46 -1.77 8.84
C VAL A 49 -10.22 -2.07 9.67
N GLU A 50 -9.76 -1.08 10.43
CA GLU A 50 -8.61 -1.21 11.33
C GLU A 50 -8.88 -2.31 12.37
N GLY A 51 -7.89 -3.21 12.56
CA GLY A 51 -8.02 -4.31 13.51
C GLY A 51 -9.01 -5.41 13.11
N GLY A 52 -9.56 -5.37 11.88
CA GLY A 52 -10.35 -6.45 11.32
C GLY A 52 -9.54 -7.74 11.07
N GLU A 53 -10.23 -8.84 10.74
CA GLU A 53 -9.59 -10.14 10.45
C GLU A 53 -8.59 -10.09 9.28
N ALA A 54 -8.82 -9.15 8.36
CA ALA A 54 -7.89 -8.74 7.32
C ALA A 54 -7.92 -7.22 7.25
N ASP A 55 -6.98 -6.59 7.94
CA ASP A 55 -6.80 -5.14 7.94
C ASP A 55 -6.15 -4.68 6.62
N LEU A 56 -6.99 -4.27 5.67
CA LEU A 56 -6.57 -3.70 4.40
C LEU A 56 -6.57 -2.16 4.41
N THR A 57 -6.50 -1.54 5.59
CA THR A 57 -6.23 -0.11 5.69
C THR A 57 -4.84 0.22 5.14
N ALA A 58 -4.55 1.52 4.96
CA ALA A 58 -3.25 1.97 4.46
C ALA A 58 -2.10 1.46 5.35
N ASP A 59 -2.29 1.52 6.68
CA ASP A 59 -1.31 1.06 7.66
C ASP A 59 -1.21 -0.47 7.69
N GLY A 60 -2.34 -1.18 7.63
CA GLY A 60 -2.37 -2.64 7.59
C GLY A 60 -1.60 -3.21 6.40
N ILE A 61 -1.87 -2.72 5.19
CA ILE A 61 -1.17 -3.14 3.97
C ILE A 61 0.31 -2.73 4.02
N SER A 62 0.60 -1.48 4.40
CA SER A 62 1.97 -0.99 4.43
C SER A 62 2.83 -1.75 5.44
N GLY A 63 2.28 -2.09 6.61
CA GLY A 63 2.93 -2.92 7.61
C GLY A 63 3.21 -4.34 7.11
N HIS A 64 2.23 -4.95 6.44
CA HIS A 64 2.40 -6.29 5.86
C HIS A 64 3.48 -6.33 4.78
N LEU A 65 3.49 -5.36 3.86
CA LEU A 65 4.51 -5.27 2.81
C LEU A 65 5.90 -4.92 3.37
N ALA A 66 5.97 -4.00 4.34
CA ALA A 66 7.23 -3.68 5.02
C ALA A 66 7.84 -4.90 5.72
N SER A 67 6.99 -5.74 6.33
CA SER A 67 7.39 -7.02 6.91
C SER A 67 7.88 -8.01 5.85
N ARG A 68 7.12 -8.23 4.77
CA ARG A 68 7.53 -9.11 3.64
C ARG A 68 8.87 -8.72 3.03
N TRP A 69 9.15 -7.42 2.95
CA TRP A 69 10.39 -6.91 2.38
C TRP A 69 11.54 -6.78 3.38
N ASN A 70 11.29 -7.14 4.64
CA ASN A 70 12.20 -7.02 5.76
C ASN A 70 12.81 -5.60 5.91
N LEU A 71 11.98 -4.56 5.76
CA LEU A 71 12.48 -3.18 5.77
C LEU A 71 12.98 -2.73 7.15
N ALA A 72 12.40 -3.25 8.23
CA ALA A 72 12.79 -2.92 9.59
C ALA A 72 14.22 -3.37 9.89
N ASP A 73 14.55 -4.64 9.61
CA ASP A 73 15.91 -5.17 9.83
C ASP A 73 16.93 -4.44 8.95
N VAL A 74 16.57 -4.13 7.70
CA VAL A 74 17.48 -3.40 6.80
C VAL A 74 17.74 -1.98 7.32
N ALA A 75 16.71 -1.29 7.80
CA ALA A 75 16.87 0.01 8.43
C ALA A 75 17.74 -0.06 9.69
N GLN A 76 17.51 -1.05 10.55
CA GLN A 76 18.30 -1.27 11.76
C GLN A 76 19.77 -1.56 11.41
N ALA A 77 20.03 -2.46 10.46
CA ALA A 77 21.38 -2.80 10.03
C ALA A 77 22.14 -1.59 9.46
N SER A 78 21.49 -0.77 8.64
CA SER A 78 22.08 0.48 8.11
C SER A 78 22.45 1.45 9.23
N VAL A 79 21.59 1.62 10.24
CA VAL A 79 21.88 2.47 11.41
C VAL A 79 23.05 1.92 12.22
N SER A 80 23.02 0.62 12.56
CA SER A 80 24.07 -0.02 13.37
C SER A 80 25.44 0.00 12.69
N ARG A 81 25.48 -0.10 11.36
CA ARG A 81 26.72 -0.08 10.58
C ARG A 81 27.14 1.32 10.13
N GLN A 82 26.30 2.34 10.38
CA GLN A 82 26.46 3.69 9.83
C GLN A 82 26.60 3.69 8.29
N GLU A 83 25.88 2.77 7.64
CA GLU A 83 25.90 2.59 6.19
C GLU A 83 24.65 3.20 5.55
N LYS A 84 24.77 3.61 4.29
CA LYS A 84 23.61 4.03 3.50
C LYS A 84 22.66 2.85 3.33
N LEU A 85 21.35 3.15 3.33
CA LEU A 85 20.34 2.16 2.98
C LEU A 85 20.58 1.62 1.57
N PRO A 86 20.45 0.29 1.37
CA PRO A 86 20.52 -0.30 0.03
C PRO A 86 19.51 0.37 -0.91
N THR A 87 19.92 0.65 -2.15
CA THR A 87 19.08 1.34 -3.14
C THR A 87 17.73 0.66 -3.36
N LYS A 88 17.70 -0.68 -3.33
CA LYS A 88 16.46 -1.46 -3.43
C LYS A 88 15.51 -1.21 -2.25
N SER A 89 16.03 -1.10 -1.03
CA SER A 89 15.21 -0.83 0.15
C SER A 89 14.69 0.61 0.13
N LEU A 90 15.49 1.56 -0.35
CA LEU A 90 15.04 2.94 -0.57
C LEU A 90 13.94 3.05 -1.63
N GLY A 91 14.04 2.29 -2.72
CA GLY A 91 13.00 2.23 -3.76
C GLY A 91 11.68 1.70 -3.20
N ARG A 92 11.73 0.58 -2.47
CA ARG A 92 10.58 0.01 -1.74
C ARG A 92 9.95 0.98 -0.74
N MET A 93 10.76 1.66 0.07
CA MET A 93 10.26 2.68 1.01
C MET A 93 9.54 3.82 0.28
N ARG A 94 10.06 4.26 -0.88
CA ARG A 94 9.41 5.28 -1.70
C ARG A 94 8.08 4.81 -2.26
N MET A 95 7.99 3.56 -2.73
CA MET A 95 6.73 2.97 -3.20
C MET A 95 5.68 2.89 -2.09
N LEU A 96 6.08 2.46 -0.89
CA LEU A 96 5.17 2.43 0.27
C LEU A 96 4.66 3.82 0.62
N TRP A 97 5.52 4.85 0.57
CA TRP A 97 5.10 6.21 0.85
C TRP A 97 4.03 6.70 -0.14
N SER A 98 4.27 6.50 -1.45
CA SER A 98 3.29 6.87 -2.49
C SER A 98 1.99 6.08 -2.34
N PHE A 99 2.07 4.77 -2.11
CA PHE A 99 0.92 3.91 -1.86
C PHE A 99 0.09 4.37 -0.65
N LEU A 100 0.75 4.55 0.50
CA LEU A 100 0.11 4.94 1.76
C LEU A 100 -0.65 6.26 1.60
N ARG A 101 -0.03 7.27 0.97
CA ARG A 101 -0.68 8.55 0.69
C ARG A 101 -1.94 8.37 -0.17
N MET A 102 -1.83 7.64 -1.29
CA MET A 102 -2.96 7.44 -2.20
C MET A 102 -4.11 6.67 -1.52
N TRP A 103 -3.79 5.61 -0.77
CA TRP A 103 -4.78 4.77 -0.11
C TRP A 103 -5.52 5.52 1.00
N MET A 104 -4.81 6.34 1.78
CA MET A 104 -5.44 7.22 2.79
C MET A 104 -6.31 8.30 2.14
N GLU A 105 -5.83 8.94 1.06
CA GLU A 105 -6.60 9.96 0.33
C GLU A 105 -7.92 9.38 -0.19
N TRP A 106 -7.89 8.17 -0.74
CA TRP A 106 -9.09 7.49 -1.21
C TRP A 106 -10.00 7.06 -0.07
N GLY A 107 -9.46 6.46 1.00
CA GLY A 107 -10.22 6.10 2.21
C GLY A 107 -11.00 7.29 2.74
N TYR A 108 -10.30 8.41 2.98
CA TYR A 108 -10.91 9.64 3.46
C TYR A 108 -11.97 10.20 2.51
N ALA A 109 -11.71 10.24 1.21
CA ALA A 109 -12.68 10.73 0.23
C ALA A 109 -13.93 9.83 0.15
N TRP A 110 -13.76 8.52 0.31
CA TRP A 110 -14.84 7.55 0.23
C TRP A 110 -15.75 7.60 1.46
N ASP A 111 -15.17 7.66 2.65
CA ASP A 111 -15.91 7.73 3.92
C ASP A 111 -16.79 8.99 4.01
N ARG A 112 -16.32 10.08 3.40
CA ARG A 112 -17.04 11.37 3.36
C ARG A 112 -17.95 11.53 2.17
N TRP A 113 -17.96 10.59 1.22
CA TRP A 113 -18.81 10.66 0.04
C TRP A 113 -20.30 10.91 0.34
N PRO A 114 -20.92 10.25 1.35
CA PRO A 114 -22.32 10.47 1.73
C PRO A 114 -22.63 11.93 2.11
N GLU A 115 -21.68 12.65 2.73
CA GLU A 115 -21.86 14.05 3.16
C GLU A 115 -22.19 15.00 1.99
N PHE A 116 -21.84 14.61 0.76
CA PHE A 116 -21.97 15.45 -0.43
C PHE A 116 -22.96 14.89 -1.46
N HIS A 117 -23.46 13.66 -1.28
CA HIS A 117 -24.28 12.96 -2.28
C HIS A 117 -25.58 12.37 -1.74
N ASP A 118 -25.79 12.36 -0.42
CA ASP A 118 -27.09 12.05 0.17
C ASP A 118 -27.89 13.36 0.33
N ASN A 119 -28.53 13.79 -0.77
CA ASN A 119 -29.66 14.75 -0.77
C ASN A 119 -30.95 14.00 -1.08
#